data_AF-A0A817BKP6-F1
#
_entry.id   AF-A0A817BKP6-F1
#
_cell.length_a   1.000
_cell.length_b   1.000
_cell.length_c   1.000
_cell.angle_alpha   90.00
_cell.angle_beta   90.00
_cell.angle_gamma   90.00
#
_symmetry.space_group_name_H-M   'P 1'
#
loop_
_entity.id
_entity.type
_entity.pdbx_description
1 polymer ?
#
loop_
_entity_poly.entity_id
_entity_poly.type
_entity_poly.pdbx_seq_one_letter_code
_entity_poly.pdbx_strand_id
1 'polypeptide(L)'
;MARRQLSVNEKTWIVKHMYLLEYPINVQRLWSKGINNNPPDRKTIRLLMNKFEQTGSVLNIDPPGRPVSVTDQPTKDEVSSILEKEPRTSTRQMSSE
;
A
#
# COMPACT_ATOMS: atom_id res chain seq x y z
N MET A 1 18.20 -12.75 -9.46
CA MET A 1 18.36 -12.68 -8.00
C MET A 1 17.09 -12.12 -7.39
N ALA A 2 16.48 -12.83 -6.42
CA ALA A 2 15.28 -12.34 -5.74
C ALA A 2 15.61 -11.04 -4.97
N ARG A 3 14.78 -10.00 -5.12
CA ARG A 3 14.96 -8.75 -4.38
C ARG A 3 14.64 -9.01 -2.91
N ARG A 4 15.60 -8.77 -2.01
CA ARG A 4 15.39 -8.81 -0.56
C ARG A 4 14.28 -7.82 -0.20
N GLN A 5 13.25 -8.31 0.48
CA GLN A 5 12.24 -7.46 1.07
C GLN A 5 12.82 -6.79 2.33
N LEU A 6 12.71 -5.47 2.41
CA LEU A 6 13.12 -4.71 3.59
C LEU A 6 12.08 -4.90 4.69
N SER A 7 12.54 -5.21 5.90
CA SER A 7 11.69 -5.22 7.09
C SER A 7 11.18 -3.82 7.42
N VAL A 8 10.14 -3.74 8.26
CA VAL A 8 9.58 -2.45 8.69
C VAL A 8 10.63 -1.59 9.38
N ASN A 9 11.44 -2.17 10.27
CA ASN A 9 12.50 -1.47 10.98
C ASN A 9 13.55 -0.87 10.03
N GLU A 10 13.94 -1.64 9.02
CA GLU A 10 14.87 -1.21 7.97
C GLU A 10 14.31 -0.04 7.16
N LYS A 11 13.04 -0.11 6.76
CA LYS A 11 12.37 0.98 6.05
C LYS A 11 12.26 2.24 6.90
N THR A 12 11.87 2.10 8.16
CA THR A 12 11.81 3.23 9.11
C THR A 12 13.18 3.86 9.29
N TRP A 13 14.24 3.06 9.39
CA TRP A 13 15.61 3.56 9.47
C TRP A 13 15.98 4.37 8.22
N ILE A 14 15.65 3.86 7.03
CA ILE A 14 15.92 4.56 5.76
C ILE A 14 15.20 5.90 5.71
N VAL A 15 13.90 5.94 6.04
CA VAL A 15 13.11 7.18 6.03
C VAL A 15 13.70 8.21 6.98
N LYS A 16 14.02 7.81 8.22
CA LYS A 16 14.66 8.71 9.21
C LYS A 16 15.96 9.32 8.69
N HIS A 17 16.83 8.52 8.08
CA HIS A 17 18.13 8.98 7.61
C HIS A 17 18.06 9.72 6.26
N MET A 18 17.04 9.46 5.45
CA MET A 18 16.77 10.25 4.24
C MET A 18 16.47 11.71 4.58
N TYR A 19 15.68 11.98 5.62
CA TYR A 19 15.42 13.35 6.08
C TYR A 19 16.67 14.07 6.61
N LEU A 20 17.67 13.33 7.11
CA LEU A 20 18.91 13.90 7.63
C LEU A 20 19.98 14.10 6.56
N LEU A 21 20.05 13.19 5.58
CA LEU A 21 21.16 13.12 4.62
C LEU A 21 20.79 13.57 3.20
N GLU A 22 19.50 13.80 2.95
CA GLU A 22 18.82 14.29 1.73
C GLU A 22 19.00 13.43 0.47
N TYR A 23 20.10 12.67 0.36
CA TYR A 23 20.49 11.94 -0.83
C TYR A 23 20.56 10.42 -0.58
N PRO A 24 19.95 9.58 -1.45
CA PRO A 24 19.96 8.12 -1.29
C PRO A 24 21.35 7.49 -1.22
N ILE A 25 22.36 8.10 -1.86
CA ILE A 25 23.75 7.61 -1.84
C ILE A 25 24.35 7.72 -0.44
N ASN A 26 24.01 8.75 0.31
CA ASN A 26 24.52 8.96 1.67
C ASN A 26 23.90 7.95 2.63
N VAL A 27 22.61 7.66 2.45
CA VAL A 27 21.91 6.60 3.21
C VAL A 27 22.52 5.23 2.93
N GLN A 28 22.84 4.90 1.67
CA GLN A 28 23.56 3.65 1.35
C GLN A 28 24.94 3.59 2.02
N ARG A 29 25.72 4.67 1.93
CA ARG A 29 27.05 4.74 2.56
C ARG A 29 26.98 4.54 4.07
N LEU A 30 25.98 5.16 4.73
CA LEU A 30 25.77 5.00 6.16
C LEU A 30 25.30 3.59 6.51
N TRP A 31 24.41 3.01 5.70
CA TRP A 31 23.93 1.63 5.86
C TRP A 31 25.08 0.62 5.84
N SER A 32 25.96 0.75 4.83
CA SER A 32 27.13 -0.11 4.66
C SER A 32 28.15 0.00 5.79
N LYS A 33 28.18 1.13 6.51
CA LYS A 33 29.04 1.32 7.69
C LYS A 33 28.47 0.70 8.97
N GLY A 34 27.17 0.42 9.03
CA GLY A 34 26.48 0.09 10.27
C GLY A 34 25.86 -1.30 10.31
N ILE A 35 24.83 -1.54 9.50
CA ILE A 35 23.76 -2.51 9.82
C ILE A 35 23.85 -3.80 9.00
N ASN A 36 24.36 -3.74 7.77
CA ASN A 36 24.37 -4.91 6.88
C ASN A 36 25.32 -4.72 5.70
N ASN A 37 25.96 -5.81 5.27
CA ASN A 37 26.86 -5.81 4.12
C ASN A 37 26.17 -5.60 2.76
N ASN A 38 24.83 -5.64 2.71
CA ASN A 38 24.08 -5.43 1.47
C ASN A 38 23.08 -4.27 1.61
N PRO A 39 23.44 -3.04 1.19
CA PRO A 39 22.54 -1.90 1.23
C PRO A 39 21.41 -2.03 0.18
N PRO A 40 20.22 -1.50 0.46
CA PRO A 40 19.15 -1.43 -0.54
C PRO A 40 19.58 -0.54 -1.70
N ASP A 41 19.13 -0.87 -2.91
CA ASP A 41 19.40 -0.05 -4.09
C ASP A 41 18.79 1.36 -3.96
N ARG A 42 19.44 2.35 -4.60
CA ARG A 42 19.01 3.76 -4.61
C ARG A 42 17.59 3.90 -5.16
N LYS A 43 17.23 3.06 -6.14
CA LYS A 43 15.86 3.03 -6.69
C LYS A 43 14.85 2.62 -5.63
N THR A 44 15.17 1.62 -4.82
CA THR A 44 14.32 1.15 -3.70
C THR A 44 14.16 2.22 -2.65
N ILE A 45 15.24 2.93 -2.29
CA ILE A 45 15.20 4.05 -1.34
C ILE A 45 14.29 5.17 -1.84
N ARG A 46 14.41 5.57 -3.11
CA ARG A 46 13.54 6.59 -3.72
C ARG A 46 12.08 6.16 -3.76
N LEU A 47 11.80 4.93 -4.18
CA LEU A 47 10.43 4.40 -4.21
C LEU A 47 9.80 4.38 -2.81
N LEU A 48 10.57 3.99 -1.80
CA LEU A 48 10.13 4.01 -0.40
C LEU A 48 9.82 5.44 0.05
N MET A 49 10.70 6.40 -0.25
CA MET A 49 10.50 7.80 0.13
C MET A 49 9.27 8.40 -0.55
N ASN A 50 9.13 8.23 -1.87
CA ASN A 50 7.97 8.72 -2.62
C ASN A 50 6.66 8.13 -2.06
N LYS A 51 6.66 6.83 -1.74
CA LYS A 51 5.51 6.18 -1.10
C LYS A 51 5.22 6.80 0.27
N PHE A 52 6.25 7.03 1.07
CA PHE A 52 6.12 7.61 2.40
C PHE A 52 5.59 9.05 2.33
N GLU A 53 6.06 9.87 1.40
CA GLU A 53 5.54 11.22 1.18
C GLU A 53 4.07 11.23 0.74
N GLN A 54 3.65 10.25 -0.07
CA GLN A 54 2.27 10.13 -0.53
C GLN A 54 1.31 9.59 0.54
N THR A 55 1.76 8.66 1.38
CA THR A 55 0.86 7.87 2.26
C THR A 55 1.15 8.02 3.75
N GLY A 56 2.29 8.58 4.13
CA GLY A 56 2.78 8.62 5.50
C GLY A 56 3.19 7.25 6.07
N SER A 57 3.21 6.18 5.27
CA SER A 57 3.40 4.81 5.75
C SER A 57 4.58 4.08 5.09
N VAL A 58 5.32 3.33 5.91
CA VAL A 58 6.38 2.41 5.48
C VAL A 58 5.91 0.96 5.30
N LEU A 59 4.66 0.68 5.67
CA LEU A 59 4.10 -0.66 5.58
C LEU A 59 3.98 -1.10 4.13
N ASN A 60 4.04 -2.40 3.87
CA ASN A 60 3.63 -2.92 2.58
C ASN A 60 2.12 -2.74 2.46
N ILE A 61 1.66 -2.23 1.33
CA ILE A 61 0.24 -2.20 1.01
C ILE A 61 0.03 -3.42 0.15
N ASP A 62 -0.86 -4.31 0.57
CA ASP A 62 -1.32 -5.36 -0.31
C ASP A 62 -2.06 -4.70 -1.47
N PRO A 63 -1.71 -5.02 -2.72
CA PRO A 63 -2.38 -4.41 -3.86
C PRO A 63 -3.88 -4.72 -3.73
N PRO A 64 -4.76 -3.70 -3.84
CA PRO A 64 -6.18 -3.98 -3.86
C PRO A 64 -6.42 -4.92 -5.05
N GLY A 65 -7.01 -6.08 -4.77
CA GLY A 65 -7.33 -7.05 -5.82
C GLY A 65 -8.25 -6.42 -6.86
N ARG A 66 -8.29 -6.99 -8.06
CA ARG A 66 -9.28 -6.56 -9.07
C ARG A 66 -10.68 -6.78 -8.48
N PRO A 67 -11.52 -5.75 -8.36
CA PRO A 67 -12.90 -5.94 -7.93
C PRO A 67 -13.61 -6.85 -8.93
N VAL A 68 -14.22 -7.93 -8.42
CA VAL A 68 -14.94 -8.93 -9.23
C VAL A 68 -16.40 -8.53 -9.42
N SER A 69 -16.93 -7.68 -8.55
CA SER A 69 -18.29 -7.16 -8.58
C SER A 69 -18.32 -5.63 -8.55
N VAL A 70 -19.36 -5.05 -9.15
CA VAL A 70 -19.68 -3.62 -9.02
C VAL A 70 -20.09 -3.38 -7.57
N THR A 71 -19.34 -2.54 -6.87
CA THR A 71 -19.61 -2.16 -5.48
C THR A 71 -19.68 -0.65 -5.33
N ASP A 72 -20.08 0.01 -6.42
CA ASP A 72 -20.28 1.44 -6.48
C ASP A 72 -21.39 1.84 -5.52
N GLN A 73 -21.23 3.00 -4.88
CA GLN A 73 -22.20 3.53 -3.95
C GLN A 73 -23.64 3.58 -4.50
N PRO A 74 -23.90 4.02 -5.75
CA PRO A 74 -25.27 4.02 -6.29
C PRO A 74 -25.91 2.62 -6.32
N THR A 75 -25.15 1.58 -6.70
CA THR A 75 -25.66 0.20 -6.72
C THR A 75 -25.97 -0.31 -5.31
N LYS A 76 -25.18 0.10 -4.31
CA LYS A 76 -25.45 -0.23 -2.91
C LYS A 76 -26.72 0.46 -2.40
N ASP A 77 -26.90 1.72 -2.75
CA ASP A 77 -28.05 2.52 -2.34
C ASP A 77 -29.35 1.99 -3.00
N GLU A 78 -29.26 1.52 -4.25
CA GLU A 78 -30.37 0.89 -4.96
C GLU A 78 -30.78 -0.43 -4.30
N VAL A 79 -29.81 -1.33 -4.07
CA VAL A 79 -30.05 -2.60 -3.36
C VAL A 79 -30.61 -2.36 -1.96
N SER A 80 -30.11 -1.37 -1.22
CA SER A 80 -30.65 -1.04 0.10
C SER A 80 -32.09 -0.54 0.01
N SER A 81 -32.42 0.27 -1.00
CA SER A 81 -33.78 0.79 -1.19
C SER A 81 -34.80 -0.30 -1.54
N ILE A 82 -34.39 -1.33 -2.28
CA ILE A 82 -35.23 -2.50 -2.61
C ILE A 82 -35.50 -3.32 -1.35
N LEU A 83 -34.46 -3.58 -0.54
CA LEU A 83 -34.59 -4.29 0.74
C LEU A 83 -35.47 -3.55 1.75
N GLU A 84 -35.40 -2.22 1.80
CA GLU A 84 -36.25 -1.40 2.67
C GLU A 84 -37.72 -1.43 2.25
N LYS A 85 -38.00 -1.37 0.94
CA LYS A 85 -39.37 -1.41 0.41
C LYS A 85 -39.97 -2.82 0.46
N GLU A 86 -39.17 -3.82 0.13
CA GLU A 86 -39.60 -5.20 -0.03
C GLU A 86 -38.61 -6.17 0.66
N PRO A 87 -38.65 -6.30 1.99
CA PRO A 87 -37.66 -7.08 2.76
C PRO A 87 -37.71 -8.59 2.49
N ARG A 88 -38.69 -9.06 1.71
CA ARG A 88 -38.85 -10.47 1.30
C ARG A 88 -38.34 -10.76 -0.11
N THR A 89 -37.79 -9.77 -0.82
CA THR A 89 -37.18 -9.98 -2.13
C THR A 89 -36.03 -10.97 -2.03
N SER A 90 -36.01 -11.94 -2.95
CA SER A 90 -34.93 -12.92 -2.99
C SER A 90 -33.67 -12.33 -3.61
N THR A 91 -32.50 -12.83 -3.23
CA THR A 91 -31.22 -12.40 -3.82
C THR A 91 -31.15 -12.56 -5.33
N ARG A 92 -31.85 -13.56 -5.89
CA ARG A 92 -31.96 -13.77 -7.33
C ARG A 92 -32.75 -12.65 -8.01
N GLN A 93 -33.84 -12.19 -7.41
CA GLN A 93 -34.64 -11.08 -7.95
C GLN A 93 -33.85 -9.77 -7.91
N MET A 94 -33.18 -9.48 -6.78
CA MET A 94 -32.33 -8.29 -6.66
C MET A 94 -31.13 -8.25 -7.61
N SER A 95 -30.68 -9.41 -8.11
CA SER A 95 -29.58 -9.48 -9.07
C SER A 95 -30.04 -9.37 -10.53
N SER A 96 -31.35 -9.47 -10.78
CA SER A 96 -31.96 -9.38 -12.11
C SER A 96 -32.63 -8.03 -12.40
N GLU A 97 -32.81 -7.21 -11.36
CA GLU A 97 -33.17 -5.79 -11.47
C GLU A 97 -31.95 -4.95 -11.86
#